data_AF-A0A8J2PWX6-F1
#
_entry.id   AF-A0A8J2PWX6-F1
#
_cell.length_a   1.000
_cell.length_b   1.000
_cell.length_c   1.000
_cell.angle_alpha   90.00
_cell.angle_beta   90.00
_cell.angle_gamma   90.00
#
_symmetry.space_group_name_H-M   'P 1'
#
loop_
_entity.id
_entity.type
_entity.pdbx_description
1 polymer ?
#
loop_
_entity_poly.entity_id
_entity_poly.type
_entity_poly.pdbx_seq_one_letter_code
_entity_poly.pdbx_strand_id
1 'polypeptide(L)'
;MAALIYDHFGMWSEDMETTKPAQEWCCNDYDGPIASSLFGLCLRYFALRYEEITGLPKSMIQKIEMLRHDMNIVSKMHQTHVIFKLSWIGVGKYGNVDWRKTYAKCYREMPPDDFFIFAAINGIATRALWRRLDELERRHLANSYSEVIRYTATLMFDPAVFNLVQYKTILVAAQNGWPGAVCAWIGMRNNTLSNVDYLEELIEDFNDSVVETPDLSHGNNLGKATLLAIREGQYHLLRYLPNVNTADSFDFLFTDGRVSFDFFQQLINFPATENLLNDKLSDYLESIARALLTWMPDSEVQRLQQKGNAVGDIKSINCINRILNGNDK
;
A
#
# COMPACT_ATOMS: atom_id res chain seq x y z
N MET A 1 33.36 12.84 50.70
CA MET A 1 33.45 11.37 50.58
C MET A 1 32.03 10.84 50.52
N ALA A 2 31.70 10.07 49.48
CA ALA A 2 30.41 9.38 49.21
C ALA A 2 29.17 10.30 48.99
N ALA A 3 28.24 10.04 48.06
CA ALA A 3 28.12 9.03 47.02
C ALA A 3 27.25 9.61 45.88
N LEU A 4 27.68 9.38 44.64
CA LEU A 4 26.85 9.49 43.45
C LEU A 4 25.94 8.25 43.42
N ILE A 5 24.63 8.46 43.55
CA ILE A 5 23.62 7.50 43.11
C ILE A 5 22.96 8.15 41.88
N TYR A 6 23.30 7.60 40.72
CA TYR A 6 22.55 7.76 39.48
C TYR A 6 21.27 6.95 39.66
N ASP A 7 20.11 7.61 39.58
CA ASP A 7 18.86 6.92 39.32
C ASP A 7 18.41 7.24 37.90
N HIS A 8 18.29 6.14 37.16
CA HIS A 8 17.79 6.00 35.80
C HIS A 8 16.25 6.05 35.85
N PHE A 9 15.64 6.50 34.76
CA PHE A 9 14.19 6.60 34.52
C PHE A 9 13.46 7.74 35.23
N GLY A 10 13.09 8.74 34.44
CA GLY A 10 12.15 9.77 34.85
C GLY A 10 11.75 10.64 33.67
N MET A 11 10.51 10.41 33.21
CA MET A 11 9.64 11.33 32.46
C MET A 11 9.71 11.25 30.94
N TRP A 12 8.82 10.40 30.40
CA TRP A 12 8.21 10.58 29.09
C TRP A 12 7.64 12.00 28.99
N SER A 13 8.20 12.83 28.12
CA SER A 13 7.46 13.98 27.61
C SER A 13 6.59 13.49 26.45
N GLU A 14 5.28 13.56 26.66
CA GLU A 14 4.27 13.48 25.61
C GLU A 14 4.47 14.61 24.61
N ASP A 15 5.40 14.42 23.67
CA ASP A 15 5.49 15.19 22.42
C ASP A 15 5.76 14.20 21.28
N MET A 16 4.93 13.15 21.21
CA MET A 16 4.61 12.55 19.91
C MET A 16 3.70 13.56 19.18
N GLU A 17 4.30 14.56 18.51
CA GLU A 17 3.67 15.15 17.31
C GLU A 17 3.73 14.12 16.18
N THR A 18 2.89 13.09 16.37
CA THR A 18 1.93 12.58 15.41
C THR A 18 1.97 13.29 14.05
N THR A 19 2.20 12.49 13.01
CA THR A 19 1.81 12.76 11.62
C THR A 19 0.53 13.60 11.56
N LYS A 20 0.66 14.91 11.32
CA LYS A 20 -0.52 15.77 11.13
C LYS A 20 -1.37 15.19 10.00
N PRO A 21 -2.70 15.03 10.19
CA PRO A 21 -3.56 14.51 9.14
C PRO A 21 -3.52 15.45 7.94
N ALA A 22 -3.53 14.86 6.75
CA ALA A 22 -3.63 15.60 5.52
C ALA A 22 -5.02 16.28 5.47
N GLN A 23 -5.07 17.61 5.33
CA GLN A 23 -6.27 18.46 5.19
C GLN A 23 -7.14 18.15 3.96
N GLU A 24 -8.39 17.68 4.06
CA GLU A 24 -9.29 17.30 2.94
C GLU A 24 -9.03 17.92 1.54
N TRP A 25 -9.14 17.10 0.48
CA TRP A 25 -8.96 17.54 -0.91
C TRP A 25 -9.89 18.70 -1.23
N CYS A 26 -9.31 19.86 -1.57
CA CYS A 26 -10.07 21.06 -1.87
C CYS A 26 -9.73 21.51 -3.30
N CYS A 27 -10.76 21.92 -4.05
CA CYS A 27 -10.65 22.44 -5.41
C CYS A 27 -9.79 23.72 -5.55
N ASN A 28 -9.11 24.17 -4.51
CA ASN A 28 -8.23 25.36 -4.54
C ASN A 28 -6.73 25.00 -4.69
N ASP A 29 -6.36 23.72 -4.69
CA ASP A 29 -4.96 23.26 -4.84
C ASP A 29 -4.42 23.34 -6.28
N TYR A 30 -5.21 23.78 -7.26
CA TYR A 30 -4.83 23.74 -8.68
C TYR A 30 -3.64 24.64 -9.02
N ASP A 31 -3.49 25.82 -8.41
CA ASP A 31 -2.43 26.78 -8.76
C ASP A 31 -1.15 26.65 -7.91
N GLY A 32 -1.10 25.67 -7.01
CA GLY A 32 0.04 25.45 -6.13
C GLY A 32 1.28 24.92 -6.86
N PRO A 33 2.50 25.28 -6.41
CA PRO A 33 3.73 24.71 -6.93
C PRO A 33 3.77 23.19 -6.66
N ILE A 34 4.31 22.43 -7.63
CA ILE A 34 4.42 20.97 -7.56
C ILE A 34 5.31 20.48 -6.39
N ALA A 35 6.09 21.37 -5.79
CA ALA A 35 6.80 21.12 -4.54
C ALA A 35 6.32 22.08 -3.44
N SER A 36 6.18 21.59 -2.21
CA SER A 36 5.67 22.38 -1.07
C SER A 36 6.74 23.18 -0.33
N SER A 37 8.02 23.05 -0.69
CA SER A 37 9.14 23.79 -0.12
C SER A 37 10.34 23.80 -1.06
N LEU A 38 11.31 24.71 -0.83
CA LEU A 38 12.59 24.70 -1.54
C LEU A 38 13.31 23.36 -1.36
N PHE A 39 13.28 22.80 -0.15
CA PHE A 39 13.83 21.48 0.14
C PHE A 39 13.19 20.38 -0.73
N GLY A 40 11.86 20.33 -0.79
CA GLY A 40 11.13 19.38 -1.64
C GLY A 40 11.44 19.59 -3.13
N LEU A 41 11.61 20.84 -3.57
CA LEU A 41 11.95 21.17 -4.95
C LEU A 41 13.36 20.67 -5.31
N CYS A 42 14.34 20.86 -4.43
CA CYS A 42 15.69 20.35 -4.60
C CYS A 42 15.72 18.82 -4.62
N LEU A 43 15.04 18.15 -3.66
CA LEU A 43 14.95 16.70 -3.65
C LEU A 43 14.32 16.16 -4.93
N ARG A 44 13.22 16.77 -5.40
CA ARG A 44 12.56 16.41 -6.65
C ARG A 44 13.50 16.56 -7.84
N TYR A 45 14.25 17.66 -7.90
CA TYR A 45 15.23 17.90 -8.97
C TYR A 45 16.27 16.78 -9.06
N PHE A 46 16.84 16.37 -7.93
CA PHE A 46 17.82 15.28 -7.89
C PHE A 46 17.18 13.91 -8.11
N ALA A 47 15.97 13.66 -7.61
CA ALA A 47 15.27 12.40 -7.80
C ALA A 47 14.96 12.15 -9.28
N LEU A 48 14.59 13.19 -10.04
CA LEU A 48 14.26 13.08 -11.46
C LEU A 48 15.49 12.88 -12.37
N ARG A 49 16.68 13.28 -11.92
CA ARG A 49 17.92 13.06 -12.64
C ARG A 49 18.52 11.76 -12.14
N TYR A 50 18.47 10.67 -12.89
CA TYR A 50 19.03 9.35 -12.52
C TYR A 50 20.57 9.32 -12.44
N GLU A 51 21.21 10.46 -12.18
CA GLU A 51 22.65 10.62 -12.05
C GLU A 51 23.10 10.21 -10.64
N GLU A 52 24.34 9.73 -10.54
CA GLU A 52 24.98 9.43 -9.27
C GLU A 52 25.19 10.73 -8.48
N ILE A 53 24.68 10.77 -7.26
CA ILE A 53 24.70 11.97 -6.42
C ILE A 53 25.91 11.91 -5.50
N THR A 54 26.94 12.68 -5.83
CA THR A 54 28.14 12.84 -4.99
C THR A 54 28.16 14.20 -4.29
N GLY A 55 28.77 14.27 -3.11
CA GLY A 55 29.03 15.55 -2.41
C GLY A 55 27.89 16.08 -1.54
N LEU A 56 26.74 15.38 -1.46
CA LEU A 56 25.69 15.69 -0.48
C LEU A 56 25.87 14.90 0.83
N PRO A 57 25.35 15.40 1.96
CA PRO A 57 25.28 14.63 3.20
C PRO A 57 24.55 13.28 3.00
N LYS A 58 25.03 12.22 3.65
CA LYS A 58 24.47 10.86 3.53
C LYS A 58 22.95 10.81 3.76
N SER A 59 22.44 11.56 4.73
CA SER A 59 21.01 11.65 5.03
C SER A 59 20.20 12.25 3.88
N MET A 60 20.76 13.21 3.14
CA MET A 60 20.12 13.77 1.95
C MET A 60 20.14 12.78 0.79
N ILE A 61 21.27 12.09 0.56
CA ILE A 61 21.36 11.04 -0.46
C ILE A 61 20.31 9.96 -0.20
N GLN A 62 20.23 9.46 1.04
CA GLN A 62 19.22 8.49 1.44
C GLN A 62 17.80 8.99 1.18
N LYS A 63 17.50 10.27 1.48
CA LYS A 63 16.18 10.83 1.24
C LYS A 63 15.83 10.92 -0.25
N ILE A 64 16.81 11.23 -1.09
CA ILE A 64 16.63 11.25 -2.55
C ILE A 64 16.39 9.83 -3.08
N GLU A 65 17.14 8.83 -2.60
CA GLU A 65 16.93 7.43 -2.99
C GLU A 65 15.55 6.90 -2.56
N MET A 66 15.11 7.24 -1.35
CA MET A 66 13.74 6.91 -0.90
C MET A 66 12.68 7.54 -1.82
N LEU A 67 12.85 8.82 -2.20
CA LEU A 67 11.93 9.48 -3.11
C LEU A 67 11.98 8.88 -4.53
N ARG A 68 13.16 8.53 -5.04
CA ARG A 68 13.33 7.83 -6.33
C ARG A 68 12.61 6.49 -6.33
N HIS A 69 12.75 5.74 -5.23
CA HIS A 69 12.07 4.46 -5.03
C HIS A 69 10.55 4.62 -5.08
N ASP A 70 10.00 5.58 -4.32
CA ASP A 70 8.56 5.88 -4.35
C ASP A 70 8.10 6.31 -5.73
N MET A 71 8.82 7.21 -6.39
CA MET A 71 8.50 7.66 -7.75
C MET A 71 8.48 6.51 -8.75
N ASN A 72 9.41 5.56 -8.63
CA ASN A 72 9.45 4.36 -9.46
C ASN A 72 8.24 3.45 -9.20
N ILE A 73 7.84 3.26 -7.94
CA ILE A 73 6.62 2.54 -7.59
C ILE A 73 5.40 3.20 -8.24
N VAL A 74 5.24 4.51 -8.06
CA VAL A 74 4.12 5.26 -8.67
C VAL A 74 4.15 5.12 -10.19
N SER A 75 5.30 5.20 -10.84
CA SER A 75 5.39 4.99 -12.29
C SER A 75 4.93 3.59 -12.71
N LYS A 76 5.39 2.54 -12.00
CA LYS A 76 5.04 1.15 -12.30
C LYS A 76 3.56 0.87 -12.15
N MET A 77 2.91 1.46 -11.14
CA MET A 77 1.46 1.31 -10.94
C MET A 77 0.65 1.75 -12.18
N HIS A 78 1.16 2.68 -12.99
CA HIS A 78 0.43 3.30 -14.09
C HIS A 78 0.96 2.92 -15.48
N GLN A 79 2.16 2.33 -15.59
CA GLN A 79 2.93 2.18 -16.83
C GLN A 79 2.17 1.48 -17.98
N THR A 80 1.26 0.57 -17.67
CA THR A 80 0.47 -0.21 -18.65
C THR A 80 -0.95 0.32 -18.84
N HIS A 81 -1.32 1.40 -18.17
CA HIS A 81 -2.70 1.86 -18.06
C HIS A 81 -2.91 3.26 -18.60
N VAL A 82 -1.97 4.18 -18.33
CA VAL A 82 -2.06 5.58 -18.75
C VAL A 82 -0.69 6.15 -19.07
N ILE A 83 -0.65 7.23 -19.85
CA ILE A 83 0.58 8.00 -20.05
C ILE A 83 0.83 8.83 -18.79
N PHE A 84 1.73 8.34 -17.94
CA PHE A 84 2.14 9.02 -16.71
C PHE A 84 3.58 9.51 -16.80
N LYS A 85 3.82 10.79 -16.45
CA LYS A 85 5.17 11.36 -16.39
C LYS A 85 5.61 11.49 -14.94
N LEU A 86 6.81 11.00 -14.61
CA LEU A 86 7.42 11.18 -13.28
C LEU A 86 7.48 12.65 -12.85
N SER A 87 7.63 13.57 -13.80
CA SER A 87 7.58 15.01 -13.54
C SER A 87 6.22 15.52 -13.04
N TRP A 88 5.16 14.71 -13.06
CA TRP A 88 3.86 15.08 -12.49
C TRP A 88 3.75 14.76 -11.01
N ILE A 89 4.71 14.00 -10.45
CA ILE A 89 4.74 13.69 -9.03
C ILE A 89 5.06 14.96 -8.24
N GLY A 90 4.14 15.29 -7.34
CA GLY A 90 4.28 16.33 -6.34
C GLY A 90 5.15 15.88 -5.18
N VAL A 91 5.92 16.81 -4.60
CA VAL A 91 6.81 16.51 -3.47
C VAL A 91 6.49 17.42 -2.28
N GLY A 92 6.17 16.80 -1.16
CA GLY A 92 5.78 17.47 0.07
C GLY A 92 6.95 18.16 0.76
N LYS A 93 6.65 18.93 1.81
CA LYS A 93 7.66 19.71 2.56
C LYS A 93 8.77 18.85 3.17
N TYR A 94 8.50 17.57 3.41
CA TYR A 94 9.43 16.59 3.99
C TYR A 94 10.08 15.68 2.96
N GLY A 95 9.91 15.93 1.66
CA GLY A 95 10.54 15.12 0.62
C GLY A 95 9.88 13.78 0.33
N ASN A 96 8.64 13.58 0.76
CA ASN A 96 7.82 12.42 0.38
C ASN A 96 6.91 12.79 -0.80
N VAL A 97 6.35 11.79 -1.46
CA VAL A 97 5.28 12.00 -2.47
C VAL A 97 4.12 12.76 -1.83
N ASP A 98 3.69 13.83 -2.50
CA ASP A 98 2.48 14.58 -2.17
C ASP A 98 1.37 14.16 -3.13
N TRP A 99 0.53 13.24 -2.67
CA TRP A 99 -0.50 12.64 -3.50
C TRP A 99 -1.53 13.65 -4.00
N ARG A 100 -1.92 14.64 -3.18
CA ARG A 100 -2.89 15.66 -3.60
C ARG A 100 -2.37 16.53 -4.72
N LYS A 101 -1.13 17.02 -4.60
CA LYS A 101 -0.49 17.78 -5.67
C LYS A 101 -0.29 16.93 -6.92
N THR A 102 0.03 15.66 -6.75
CA THR A 102 0.16 14.71 -7.86
C THR A 102 -1.18 14.54 -8.57
N TYR A 103 -2.28 14.34 -7.84
CA TYR A 103 -3.63 14.20 -8.41
C TYR A 103 -4.08 15.48 -9.12
N ALA A 104 -3.90 16.64 -8.50
CA ALA A 104 -4.23 17.94 -9.11
C ALA A 104 -3.41 18.22 -10.38
N LYS A 105 -2.17 17.74 -10.44
CA LYS A 105 -1.36 17.82 -11.66
C LYS A 105 -1.89 16.85 -12.73
N CYS A 106 -2.14 15.59 -12.38
CA CYS A 106 -2.63 14.58 -13.33
C CYS A 106 -4.00 14.96 -13.89
N TYR A 107 -4.91 15.46 -13.07
CA TYR A 107 -6.23 15.94 -13.48
C TYR A 107 -6.19 17.01 -14.58
N ARG A 108 -5.17 17.88 -14.55
CA ARG A 108 -5.01 18.96 -15.54
C ARG A 108 -4.38 18.50 -16.84
N GLU A 109 -3.54 17.47 -16.77
CA GLU A 109 -2.67 17.07 -17.87
C GLU A 109 -3.18 15.83 -18.62
N MET A 110 -4.00 15.00 -17.96
CA MET A 110 -4.57 13.79 -18.54
C MET A 110 -5.92 14.05 -19.21
N PRO A 111 -6.21 13.34 -20.32
CA PRO A 111 -7.57 13.20 -20.82
C PRO A 111 -8.55 12.68 -19.75
N PRO A 112 -9.87 12.94 -19.86
CA PRO A 112 -10.85 12.54 -18.84
C PRO A 112 -10.89 11.03 -18.56
N ASP A 113 -10.84 10.18 -19.59
CA ASP A 113 -10.83 8.73 -19.48
C ASP A 113 -9.54 8.20 -18.85
N ASP A 114 -8.38 8.68 -19.32
CA ASP A 114 -7.07 8.40 -18.70
C ASP A 114 -7.05 8.82 -17.23
N PHE A 115 -7.61 10.00 -16.91
CA PHE A 115 -7.69 10.45 -15.53
C PHE A 115 -8.61 9.55 -14.69
N PHE A 116 -9.71 9.04 -15.26
CA PHE A 116 -10.57 8.08 -14.56
C PHE A 116 -9.82 6.77 -14.28
N ILE A 117 -9.02 6.27 -15.22
CA ILE A 117 -8.16 5.10 -15.01
C ILE A 117 -7.17 5.35 -13.87
N PHE A 118 -6.46 6.47 -13.94
CA PHE A 118 -5.55 6.92 -12.88
C PHE A 118 -6.28 7.00 -11.53
N ALA A 119 -7.49 7.55 -11.52
CA ALA A 119 -8.31 7.68 -10.33
C ALA A 119 -8.72 6.32 -9.75
N ALA A 120 -9.08 5.35 -10.61
CA ALA A 120 -9.42 4.00 -10.17
C ALA A 120 -8.22 3.29 -9.53
N ILE A 121 -7.02 3.40 -10.11
CA ILE A 121 -5.78 2.82 -9.57
C ILE A 121 -5.43 3.41 -8.20
N ASN A 122 -5.62 4.72 -8.02
CA ASN A 122 -5.32 5.41 -6.76
C ASN A 122 -6.50 5.42 -5.78
N GLY A 123 -7.63 4.79 -6.11
CA GLY A 123 -8.82 4.78 -5.26
C GLY A 123 -9.41 6.17 -4.99
N ILE A 124 -9.37 7.06 -5.99
CA ILE A 124 -9.95 8.41 -5.95
C ILE A 124 -11.03 8.63 -7.03
N ALA A 125 -11.45 7.56 -7.71
CA ALA A 125 -12.54 7.66 -8.68
C ALA A 125 -13.84 7.98 -7.94
N THR A 126 -14.66 8.87 -8.50
CA THR A 126 -15.94 9.28 -7.91
C THR A 126 -17.01 9.33 -8.97
N ARG A 127 -18.28 9.37 -8.56
CA ARG A 127 -19.40 9.53 -9.51
C ARG A 127 -19.34 10.87 -10.22
N ALA A 128 -18.81 11.90 -9.55
CA ALA A 128 -18.57 13.20 -10.16
C ALA A 128 -17.58 13.11 -11.33
N LEU A 129 -16.50 12.33 -11.20
CA LEU A 129 -15.57 12.06 -12.30
C LEU A 129 -16.25 11.27 -13.42
N TRP A 130 -17.02 10.24 -13.07
CA TRP A 130 -17.77 9.43 -14.04
C TRP A 130 -18.76 10.25 -14.88
N ARG A 131 -19.50 11.16 -14.26
CA ARG A 131 -20.50 12.02 -14.93
C ARG A 131 -19.88 12.97 -15.96
N ARG A 132 -18.60 13.28 -15.84
CA ARG A 132 -17.88 14.15 -16.79
C ARG A 132 -17.45 13.44 -18.07
N LEU A 133 -17.43 12.11 -18.06
CA LEU A 133 -17.08 11.30 -19.21
C LEU A 133 -18.23 11.27 -20.23
N ASP A 134 -17.89 11.19 -21.51
CA ASP A 134 -18.83 10.94 -22.58
C ASP A 134 -19.21 9.45 -22.72
N GLU A 135 -20.16 9.16 -23.60
CA GLU A 135 -20.69 7.80 -23.83
C GLU A 135 -19.64 6.82 -24.38
N LEU A 136 -18.68 7.29 -25.16
CA LEU A 136 -17.62 6.47 -25.75
C LEU A 136 -16.55 6.16 -24.70
N GLU A 137 -16.14 7.17 -23.93
CA GLU A 137 -15.21 7.04 -22.81
C GLU A 137 -15.76 6.06 -21.75
N ARG A 138 -17.02 6.20 -21.36
CA ARG A 138 -17.68 5.27 -20.42
C ARG A 138 -17.70 3.84 -20.94
N ARG A 139 -18.01 3.65 -22.24
CA ARG A 139 -17.99 2.32 -22.87
C ARG A 139 -16.58 1.74 -22.94
N HIS A 140 -15.57 2.56 -23.20
CA HIS A 140 -14.17 2.12 -23.17
C HIS A 140 -13.78 1.59 -21.78
N LEU A 141 -14.08 2.35 -20.73
CA LEU A 141 -13.75 1.98 -19.35
C LEU A 141 -14.50 0.75 -18.86
N ALA A 142 -15.79 0.63 -19.19
CA ALA A 142 -16.60 -0.54 -18.88
C ALA A 142 -16.12 -1.84 -19.58
N ASN A 143 -15.33 -1.70 -20.65
CA ASN A 143 -14.72 -2.81 -21.37
C ASN A 143 -13.22 -2.96 -21.09
N SER A 144 -12.69 -2.28 -20.08
CA SER A 144 -11.27 -2.39 -19.71
C SER A 144 -10.89 -3.83 -19.34
N TYR A 145 -9.68 -4.24 -19.76
CA TYR A 145 -9.10 -5.52 -19.36
C TYR A 145 -8.73 -5.59 -17.88
N SER A 146 -8.44 -4.43 -17.27
CA SER A 146 -8.17 -4.36 -15.84
C SER A 146 -9.48 -4.46 -15.08
N GLU A 147 -9.59 -5.51 -14.27
CA GLU A 147 -10.80 -5.78 -13.50
C GLU A 147 -11.10 -4.66 -12.51
N VAL A 148 -10.08 -4.07 -11.88
CA VAL A 148 -10.27 -2.92 -10.98
C VAL A 148 -10.85 -1.74 -11.71
N ILE A 149 -10.30 -1.37 -12.88
CA ILE A 149 -10.78 -0.23 -13.66
C ILE A 149 -12.22 -0.47 -14.11
N ARG A 150 -12.48 -1.65 -14.70
CA ARG A 150 -13.81 -2.03 -15.18
C ARG A 150 -14.83 -2.03 -14.06
N TYR A 151 -14.53 -2.67 -12.93
CA TYR A 151 -15.44 -2.77 -11.81
C TYR A 151 -15.65 -1.42 -11.12
N THR A 152 -14.64 -0.56 -11.05
CA THR A 152 -14.81 0.83 -10.59
C THR A 152 -15.72 1.60 -11.53
N ALA A 153 -15.57 1.47 -12.85
CA ALA A 153 -16.47 2.09 -13.82
C ALA A 153 -17.93 1.59 -13.69
N THR A 154 -18.12 0.27 -13.57
CA THR A 154 -19.45 -0.32 -13.35
C THR A 154 -20.06 0.17 -12.04
N LEU A 155 -19.28 0.26 -10.96
CA LEU A 155 -19.74 0.72 -9.67
C LEU A 155 -20.29 2.16 -9.70
N MET A 156 -19.67 3.05 -10.49
CA MET A 156 -20.14 4.43 -10.60
C MET A 156 -21.53 4.54 -11.23
N PHE A 157 -21.91 3.56 -12.05
CA PHE A 157 -23.22 3.46 -12.69
C PHE A 157 -24.23 2.65 -11.87
N ASP A 158 -23.82 1.50 -11.36
CA ASP A 158 -24.67 0.53 -10.65
C ASP A 158 -24.04 0.13 -9.30
N PRO A 159 -24.48 0.72 -8.17
CA PRO A 159 -23.98 0.39 -6.83
C PRO A 159 -24.16 -1.07 -6.42
N ALA A 160 -25.19 -1.74 -6.94
CA ALA A 160 -25.53 -3.10 -6.52
C ALA A 160 -24.41 -4.09 -6.85
N VAL A 161 -23.52 -3.73 -7.78
CA VAL A 161 -22.34 -4.52 -8.12
C VAL A 161 -21.31 -4.60 -6.98
N PHE A 162 -21.32 -3.67 -6.02
CA PHE A 162 -20.28 -3.56 -5.00
C PHE A 162 -20.02 -4.90 -4.30
N ASN A 163 -21.05 -5.49 -3.71
CA ASN A 163 -20.96 -6.77 -2.99
C ASN A 163 -20.54 -7.93 -3.90
N LEU A 164 -20.82 -7.86 -5.21
CA LEU A 164 -20.48 -8.91 -6.17
C LEU A 164 -18.99 -8.91 -6.55
N VAL A 165 -18.36 -7.73 -6.59
CA VAL A 165 -17.02 -7.56 -7.15
C VAL A 165 -15.97 -7.15 -6.12
N GLN A 166 -16.37 -6.64 -4.95
CA GLN A 166 -15.49 -6.08 -3.93
C GLN A 166 -14.29 -6.99 -3.63
N TYR A 167 -14.56 -8.24 -3.24
CA TYR A 167 -13.51 -9.21 -2.88
C TYR A 167 -12.47 -9.37 -4.00
N LYS A 168 -12.93 -9.61 -5.22
CA LYS A 168 -12.07 -9.83 -6.37
C LYS A 168 -11.26 -8.58 -6.71
N THR A 169 -11.89 -7.41 -6.65
CA THR A 169 -11.23 -6.14 -6.92
C THR A 169 -10.13 -5.84 -5.92
N ILE A 170 -10.35 -6.11 -4.62
CA ILE A 170 -9.35 -5.94 -3.56
C ILE A 170 -8.11 -6.79 -3.86
N LEU A 171 -8.30 -8.07 -4.21
CA LEU A 171 -7.18 -8.98 -4.47
C LEU A 171 -6.38 -8.58 -5.71
N VAL A 172 -7.05 -8.22 -6.81
CA VAL A 172 -6.37 -7.76 -8.02
C VAL A 172 -5.61 -6.45 -7.75
N ALA A 173 -6.19 -5.52 -6.99
CA ALA A 173 -5.50 -4.30 -6.60
C ALA A 173 -4.26 -4.59 -5.71
N ALA A 174 -4.38 -5.53 -4.77
CA ALA A 174 -3.26 -5.94 -3.91
C ALA A 174 -2.13 -6.59 -4.72
N GLN A 175 -2.46 -7.45 -5.68
CA GLN A 175 -1.50 -8.09 -6.57
C GLN A 175 -0.71 -7.07 -7.41
N ASN A 176 -1.38 -6.02 -7.89
CA ASN A 176 -0.75 -4.97 -8.68
C ASN A 176 -0.08 -3.88 -7.82
N GLY A 177 -0.14 -3.97 -6.50
CA GLY A 177 0.44 -2.98 -5.59
C GLY A 177 -0.27 -1.63 -5.65
N TRP A 178 -1.61 -1.62 -5.69
CA TRP A 178 -2.44 -0.42 -5.78
C TRP A 178 -3.08 -0.07 -4.43
N PRO A 179 -2.35 0.56 -3.49
CA PRO A 179 -2.81 0.74 -2.12
C PRO A 179 -4.08 1.58 -2.01
N GLY A 180 -4.19 2.64 -2.84
CA GLY A 180 -5.38 3.49 -2.84
C GLY A 180 -6.64 2.74 -3.25
N ALA A 181 -6.56 1.93 -4.31
CA ALA A 181 -7.66 1.07 -4.73
C ALA A 181 -8.02 0.03 -3.66
N VAL A 182 -7.03 -0.62 -3.01
CA VAL A 182 -7.31 -1.55 -1.91
C VAL A 182 -8.05 -0.86 -0.77
N CYS A 183 -7.56 0.29 -0.31
CA CYS A 183 -8.20 1.07 0.76
C CYS A 183 -9.65 1.47 0.38
N ALA A 184 -9.84 2.00 -0.82
CA ALA A 184 -11.15 2.47 -1.27
C ALA A 184 -12.18 1.33 -1.37
N TRP A 185 -11.79 0.17 -1.89
CA TRP A 185 -12.68 -0.98 -2.02
C TRP A 185 -12.94 -1.72 -0.70
N ILE A 186 -12.02 -1.66 0.27
CA ILE A 186 -12.29 -2.17 1.62
C ILE A 186 -13.27 -1.25 2.38
N GLY A 187 -13.31 0.03 2.03
CA GLY A 187 -14.05 1.05 2.79
C GLY A 187 -13.18 1.64 3.92
N MET A 188 -11.95 2.02 3.57
CA MET A 188 -11.03 2.68 4.50
C MET A 188 -10.46 3.93 3.85
N ARG A 189 -10.55 5.08 4.53
CA ARG A 189 -9.83 6.30 4.12
C ARG A 189 -8.40 6.30 4.65
N ASN A 190 -7.42 6.53 3.79
CA ASN A 190 -6.04 6.80 4.17
C ASN A 190 -5.70 8.24 3.77
N ASN A 191 -5.48 9.11 4.77
CA ASN A 191 -5.22 10.53 4.56
C ASN A 191 -3.97 10.79 3.72
N THR A 192 -2.93 9.95 3.85
CA THR A 192 -1.69 10.09 3.08
C THR A 192 -1.96 9.85 1.60
N LEU A 193 -2.74 8.83 1.25
CA LEU A 193 -3.16 8.55 -0.12
C LEU A 193 -4.25 9.51 -0.61
N SER A 194 -5.01 10.11 0.31
CA SER A 194 -6.22 10.88 0.01
C SER A 194 -7.22 10.09 -0.85
N ASN A 195 -7.32 8.77 -0.63
CA ASN A 195 -8.29 7.92 -1.30
C ASN A 195 -9.70 8.15 -0.75
N VAL A 196 -10.71 7.80 -1.57
CA VAL A 196 -12.11 7.78 -1.15
C VAL A 196 -12.46 6.48 -0.44
N ASP A 197 -13.61 6.46 0.19
CA ASP A 197 -14.28 5.25 0.66
C ASP A 197 -15.46 4.97 -0.28
N TYR A 198 -15.43 3.85 -0.99
CA TYR A 198 -16.51 3.54 -1.91
C TYR A 198 -17.81 3.17 -1.21
N LEU A 199 -17.79 2.68 0.04
CA LEU A 199 -19.02 2.42 0.77
C LEU A 199 -19.73 3.75 1.10
N GLU A 200 -18.98 4.74 1.57
CA GLU A 200 -19.51 6.08 1.87
C GLU A 200 -19.98 6.82 0.60
N GLU A 201 -19.19 6.79 -0.48
CA GLU A 201 -19.55 7.39 -1.79
C GLU A 201 -20.88 6.82 -2.33
N LEU A 202 -21.23 5.57 -2.00
CA LEU A 202 -22.48 4.94 -2.40
C LEU A 202 -23.65 5.30 -1.46
N ILE A 203 -23.42 5.47 -0.16
CA ILE A 203 -24.47 5.77 0.83
C ILE A 203 -24.94 7.23 0.70
N GLU A 204 -24.03 8.18 0.44
CA GLU A 204 -24.37 9.61 0.36
C GLU A 204 -25.34 9.96 -0.79
N ASP A 205 -25.43 9.11 -1.82
CA ASP A 205 -26.13 9.40 -3.08
C ASP A 205 -27.36 8.49 -3.33
N PHE A 206 -27.54 7.41 -2.57
CA PHE A 206 -28.67 6.49 -2.68
C PHE A 206 -29.44 6.41 -1.36
N ASN A 207 -30.60 7.07 -1.29
CA ASN A 207 -31.56 6.94 -0.18
C ASN A 207 -32.12 5.51 -0.02
N ASP A 208 -31.82 4.61 -0.97
CA ASP A 208 -32.23 3.21 -0.94
C ASP A 208 -31.04 2.34 -0.57
N SER A 209 -31.13 1.80 0.65
CA SER A 209 -30.40 0.67 1.21
C SER A 209 -29.37 0.04 0.26
N VAL A 210 -28.07 0.30 0.50
CA VAL A 210 -27.07 -0.75 0.28
C VAL A 210 -27.66 -1.96 0.99
N VAL A 211 -28.13 -2.93 0.21
CA VAL A 211 -28.64 -4.18 0.77
C VAL A 211 -27.48 -4.70 1.59
N GLU A 212 -27.59 -4.62 2.92
CA GLU A 212 -26.79 -5.42 3.82
C GLU A 212 -27.06 -6.85 3.40
N THR A 213 -26.27 -7.37 2.47
CA THR A 213 -26.29 -8.79 2.16
C THR A 213 -25.75 -9.44 3.42
N PRO A 214 -26.60 -10.13 4.19
CA PRO A 214 -26.14 -10.83 5.37
C PRO A 214 -25.16 -11.90 4.88
N ASP A 215 -23.99 -11.97 5.50
CA ASP A 215 -23.03 -13.05 5.30
C ASP A 215 -22.69 -13.36 3.84
N LEU A 216 -22.10 -12.41 3.13
CA LEU A 216 -21.01 -12.86 2.28
C LEU A 216 -19.86 -13.23 3.21
N SER A 217 -19.44 -14.50 3.17
CA SER A 217 -18.31 -15.09 3.91
C SER A 217 -16.95 -14.50 3.51
N HIS A 218 -16.90 -13.18 3.38
CA HIS A 218 -15.75 -12.36 3.04
C HIS A 218 -14.83 -12.19 4.25
N GLY A 219 -14.41 -13.32 4.83
CA GLY A 219 -13.48 -13.33 5.96
C GLY A 219 -12.23 -12.51 5.65
N ASN A 220 -11.74 -11.76 6.64
CA ASN A 220 -10.49 -11.01 6.68
C ASN A 220 -9.88 -10.63 5.29
N ASN A 221 -10.62 -9.89 4.47
CA ASN A 221 -10.16 -9.44 3.14
C ASN A 221 -8.85 -8.65 3.23
N LEU A 222 -8.68 -7.89 4.30
CA LEU A 222 -7.47 -7.15 4.58
C LEU A 222 -6.27 -8.09 4.83
N GLY A 223 -6.46 -9.16 5.59
CA GLY A 223 -5.46 -10.21 5.79
C GLY A 223 -5.09 -10.91 4.48
N LYS A 224 -6.07 -11.27 3.66
CA LYS A 224 -5.83 -11.86 2.32
C LYS A 224 -5.07 -10.90 1.39
N ALA A 225 -5.45 -9.62 1.37
CA ALA A 225 -4.77 -8.58 0.60
C ALA A 225 -3.31 -8.39 1.06
N THR A 226 -3.06 -8.38 2.37
CA THR A 226 -1.71 -8.33 2.95
C THR A 226 -0.87 -9.52 2.51
N LEU A 227 -1.39 -10.74 2.66
CA LEU A 227 -0.69 -11.96 2.28
C LEU A 227 -0.38 -11.98 0.78
N LEU A 228 -1.34 -11.57 -0.06
CA LEU A 228 -1.16 -11.46 -1.50
C LEU A 228 -0.11 -10.41 -1.86
N ALA A 229 -0.16 -9.23 -1.24
CA ALA A 229 0.84 -8.18 -1.46
C ALA A 229 2.26 -8.67 -1.13
N ILE A 230 2.43 -9.41 -0.03
CA ILE A 230 3.73 -10.02 0.33
C ILE A 230 4.19 -11.02 -0.75
N ARG A 231 3.29 -11.92 -1.18
CA ARG A 231 3.59 -12.93 -2.21
C ARG A 231 4.10 -12.29 -3.50
N GLU A 232 3.50 -11.16 -3.88
CA GLU A 232 3.81 -10.43 -5.11
C GLU A 232 4.92 -9.38 -4.91
N GLY A 233 5.52 -9.29 -3.71
CA GLY A 233 6.59 -8.34 -3.39
C GLY A 233 6.16 -6.88 -3.30
N GLN A 234 4.87 -6.60 -3.16
CA GLN A 234 4.26 -5.26 -3.10
C GLN A 234 4.30 -4.68 -1.67
N TYR A 235 5.47 -4.67 -1.03
CA TYR A 235 5.62 -4.25 0.38
C TYR A 235 5.21 -2.80 0.64
N HIS A 236 5.30 -1.92 -0.36
CA HIS A 236 4.88 -0.52 -0.24
C HIS A 236 3.39 -0.38 0.09
N LEU A 237 2.59 -1.39 -0.23
CA LEU A 237 1.17 -1.43 0.08
C LEU A 237 0.93 -1.46 1.60
N LEU A 238 1.81 -2.14 2.35
CA LEU A 238 1.73 -2.29 3.81
C LEU A 238 2.04 -0.99 4.58
N ARG A 239 2.48 0.06 3.90
CA ARG A 239 2.64 1.40 4.50
C ARG A 239 1.31 2.10 4.72
N TYR A 240 0.28 1.68 3.98
CA TYR A 240 -1.02 2.33 3.94
C TYR A 240 -2.14 1.49 4.55
N LEU A 241 -1.91 0.20 4.70
CA LEU A 241 -2.85 -0.72 5.34
C LEU A 241 -2.61 -0.82 6.85
N PRO A 242 -3.65 -1.06 7.66
CA PRO A 242 -3.46 -1.44 9.05
C PRO A 242 -2.80 -2.81 9.16
N ASN A 243 -1.96 -2.97 10.18
CA ASN A 243 -1.47 -4.29 10.57
C ASN A 243 -2.65 -5.11 11.09
N VAL A 244 -2.92 -6.23 10.45
CA VAL A 244 -3.96 -7.19 10.85
C VAL A 244 -3.39 -8.55 11.16
N ASN A 245 -4.07 -9.30 12.02
CA ASN A 245 -3.83 -10.73 12.16
C ASN A 245 -4.18 -11.42 10.84
N THR A 246 -3.25 -12.19 10.27
CA THR A 246 -3.42 -12.90 9.00
C THR A 246 -3.67 -14.40 9.16
N ALA A 247 -3.72 -14.92 10.40
CA ALA A 247 -3.80 -16.34 10.69
C ALA A 247 -4.99 -17.03 10.03
N ASP A 248 -6.17 -16.42 10.09
CA ASP A 248 -7.41 -16.95 9.51
C ASP A 248 -7.47 -16.79 7.97
N SER A 249 -6.37 -16.41 7.33
CA SER A 249 -6.27 -16.17 5.89
C SER A 249 -5.15 -16.96 5.21
N PHE A 250 -4.42 -17.82 5.91
CA PHE A 250 -3.36 -18.61 5.29
C PHE A 250 -3.90 -19.62 4.26
N ASP A 251 -5.07 -20.20 4.51
CA ASP A 251 -5.74 -21.12 3.57
C ASP A 251 -5.99 -20.50 2.19
N PHE A 252 -6.12 -19.17 2.11
CA PHE A 252 -6.28 -18.46 0.85
C PHE A 252 -5.04 -18.58 -0.05
N LEU A 253 -3.83 -18.59 0.53
CA LEU A 253 -2.60 -18.78 -0.24
C LEU A 253 -2.15 -20.24 -0.30
N PHE A 254 -2.43 -21.01 0.74
CA PHE A 254 -1.89 -22.36 0.94
C PHE A 254 -3.02 -23.36 1.14
N THR A 255 -3.86 -23.52 0.11
CA THR A 255 -5.07 -24.38 0.15
C THR A 255 -4.80 -25.85 0.50
N ASP A 256 -3.56 -26.33 0.30
CA ASP A 256 -3.13 -27.70 0.61
C ASP A 256 -2.30 -27.79 1.90
N GLY A 257 -2.22 -26.70 2.67
CA GLY A 257 -1.39 -26.60 3.87
C GLY A 257 0.11 -26.43 3.60
N ARG A 258 0.55 -26.40 2.33
CA ARG A 258 1.97 -26.37 1.99
C ARG A 258 2.45 -24.95 1.70
N VAL A 259 3.25 -24.43 2.63
CA VAL A 259 3.88 -23.12 2.46
C VAL A 259 5.10 -23.23 1.52
N SER A 260 5.16 -22.36 0.52
CA SER A 260 6.35 -22.24 -0.33
C SER A 260 7.51 -21.65 0.48
N PHE A 261 8.71 -22.19 0.28
CA PHE A 261 9.91 -21.63 0.92
C PHE A 261 10.18 -20.20 0.45
N ASP A 262 9.91 -19.89 -0.82
CA ASP A 262 10.07 -18.55 -1.38
C ASP A 262 9.18 -17.51 -0.68
N PHE A 263 7.95 -17.90 -0.34
CA PHE A 263 7.06 -17.03 0.43
C PHE A 263 7.59 -16.79 1.84
N PHE A 264 8.10 -17.84 2.51
CA PHE A 264 8.73 -17.67 3.81
C PHE A 264 9.96 -16.75 3.73
N GLN A 265 10.77 -16.88 2.67
CA GLN A 265 11.90 -15.98 2.43
C GLN A 265 11.43 -14.53 2.24
N GLN A 266 10.29 -14.27 1.59
CA GLN A 266 9.74 -12.92 1.45
C GLN A 266 9.37 -12.26 2.79
N LEU A 267 9.10 -13.04 3.85
CA LEU A 267 8.85 -12.50 5.19
C LEU A 267 10.14 -12.05 5.89
N ILE A 268 11.30 -12.59 5.49
CA ILE A 268 12.59 -12.37 6.16
C ILE A 268 13.53 -11.48 5.32
N ASN A 269 13.49 -11.64 4.01
CA ASN A 269 14.39 -11.04 3.03
C ASN A 269 13.60 -10.07 2.13
N PHE A 270 13.20 -8.94 2.69
CA PHE A 270 12.53 -7.85 1.97
C PHE A 270 13.48 -6.66 1.74
N PRO A 271 13.18 -5.74 0.80
CA PRO A 271 14.08 -4.65 0.46
C PRO A 271 14.35 -3.71 1.64
N ALA A 272 15.63 -3.38 1.90
CA ALA A 272 16.00 -2.49 3.00
C ALA A 272 15.35 -1.09 2.90
N THR A 273 15.13 -0.60 1.68
CA THR A 273 14.44 0.67 1.42
C THR A 273 13.00 0.67 1.95
N GLU A 274 12.31 -0.47 1.92
CA GLU A 274 10.95 -0.60 2.48
C GLU A 274 10.96 -0.47 4.00
N ASN A 275 11.98 -1.01 4.68
CA ASN A 275 12.14 -0.86 6.12
C ASN A 275 12.44 0.60 6.54
N LEU A 276 13.12 1.37 5.67
CA LEU A 276 13.35 2.80 5.89
C LEU A 276 12.07 3.63 5.72
N LEU A 277 11.13 3.16 4.89
CA LEU A 277 9.87 3.82 4.59
C LEU A 277 8.73 3.38 5.52
N ASN A 278 8.90 2.25 6.21
CA ASN A 278 7.99 1.71 7.21
C ASN A 278 8.79 1.00 8.31
N ASP A 279 9.00 1.71 9.41
CA ASP A 279 9.78 1.26 10.57
C ASP A 279 9.16 0.04 11.27
N LYS A 280 7.84 -0.15 11.13
CA LYS A 280 7.09 -1.28 11.69
C LYS A 280 7.03 -2.51 10.79
N LEU A 281 7.56 -2.43 9.57
CA LEU A 281 7.47 -3.50 8.58
C LEU A 281 8.12 -4.79 9.08
N SER A 282 9.33 -4.70 9.61
CA SER A 282 10.07 -5.87 10.11
C SER A 282 9.32 -6.61 11.21
N ASP A 283 8.83 -5.89 12.22
CA ASP A 283 8.08 -6.47 13.32
C ASP A 283 6.76 -7.10 12.84
N TYR A 284 6.10 -6.47 11.87
CA TYR A 284 4.87 -7.00 11.31
C TYR A 284 5.12 -8.29 10.52
N LEU A 285 6.11 -8.32 9.63
CA LEU A 285 6.46 -9.53 8.88
C LEU A 285 6.93 -10.67 9.78
N GLU A 286 7.67 -10.37 10.86
CA GLU A 286 8.05 -11.36 11.86
C GLU A 286 6.80 -11.94 12.58
N SER A 287 5.81 -11.12 12.89
CA SER A 287 4.55 -11.59 13.50
C SER A 287 3.77 -12.52 12.56
N ILE A 288 3.74 -12.22 11.25
CA ILE A 288 3.14 -13.08 10.24
C ILE A 288 3.92 -14.40 10.13
N ALA A 289 5.27 -14.34 10.10
CA ALA A 289 6.10 -15.54 10.06
C ALA A 289 5.86 -16.45 11.26
N ARG A 290 5.70 -15.87 12.45
CA ARG A 290 5.35 -16.61 13.67
C ARG A 290 3.98 -17.27 13.55
N ALA A 291 2.96 -16.52 13.16
CA ALA A 291 1.62 -17.05 12.97
C ALA A 291 1.60 -18.19 11.93
N LEU A 292 2.36 -18.04 10.84
CA LEU A 292 2.47 -19.06 9.79
C LEU A 292 3.12 -20.35 10.30
N LEU A 293 4.19 -20.24 11.09
CA LEU A 293 4.86 -21.40 11.70
C LEU A 293 3.97 -22.13 12.71
N THR A 294 3.13 -21.41 13.46
CA THR A 294 2.14 -22.00 14.37
C THR A 294 0.97 -22.65 13.64
N TRP A 295 0.58 -22.11 12.48
CA TRP A 295 -0.52 -22.64 11.68
C TRP A 295 -0.17 -23.93 10.93
N MET A 296 1.10 -24.09 10.53
CA MET A 296 1.57 -25.28 9.80
C MET A 296 1.71 -26.52 10.71
N PRO A 297 1.47 -27.73 10.18
CA PRO A 297 1.90 -28.96 10.83
C PRO A 297 3.42 -29.04 10.97
N ASP A 298 3.91 -29.70 12.04
CA ASP A 298 5.34 -29.88 12.30
C ASP A 298 6.11 -30.49 11.12
N SER A 299 5.47 -31.40 10.38
CA SER A 299 6.05 -32.03 9.18
C SER A 299 6.34 -31.01 8.07
N GLU A 300 5.49 -30.00 7.89
CA GLU A 300 5.69 -28.92 6.92
C GLU A 300 6.76 -27.93 7.38
N VAL A 301 6.84 -27.67 8.70
CA VAL A 301 7.94 -26.89 9.29
C VAL A 301 9.29 -27.56 9.04
N GLN A 302 9.38 -28.87 9.30
CA GLN A 302 10.59 -29.66 9.00
C GLN A 302 10.93 -29.64 7.51
N ARG A 303 9.92 -29.74 6.63
CA ARG A 303 10.12 -29.63 5.18
C ARG A 303 10.69 -28.27 4.78
N LEU A 304 10.22 -27.17 5.39
CA LEU A 304 10.77 -25.83 5.16
C LEU A 304 12.22 -25.72 5.62
N GLN A 305 12.55 -26.25 6.80
CA GLN A 305 13.93 -26.29 7.30
C GLN A 305 14.85 -27.09 6.36
N GLN A 306 14.41 -28.26 5.88
CA GLN A 306 15.16 -29.07 4.92
C GLN A 306 15.40 -28.32 3.60
N LYS A 307 14.38 -27.64 3.07
CA LYS A 307 14.54 -26.79 1.88
C LYS A 307 15.55 -25.66 2.12
N GLY A 308 15.44 -24.96 3.25
CA GLY A 308 16.38 -23.91 3.65
C GLY A 308 17.82 -24.41 3.75
N ASN A 309 18.03 -25.59 4.33
CA ASN A 309 19.35 -26.23 4.42
C ASN A 309 19.90 -26.59 3.03
N ALA A 310 19.05 -27.14 2.15
CA ALA A 310 19.45 -27.51 0.80
C ALA A 310 19.90 -26.32 -0.06
N VAL A 311 19.28 -25.15 0.14
CA VAL A 311 19.66 -23.90 -0.57
C VAL A 311 20.68 -23.05 0.19
N GLY A 312 21.08 -23.45 1.39
CA GLY A 312 22.06 -22.72 2.21
C GLY A 312 21.55 -21.38 2.79
N ASP A 313 20.24 -21.19 2.94
CA ASP A 313 19.68 -19.94 3.48
C ASP A 313 19.69 -19.95 5.02
N ILE A 314 20.86 -19.65 5.58
CA ILE A 314 21.12 -19.61 7.02
C ILE A 314 20.21 -18.60 7.73
N LYS A 315 19.84 -17.48 7.10
CA LYS A 315 19.01 -16.45 7.73
C LYS A 315 17.60 -16.97 8.00
N SER A 316 16.97 -17.58 7.00
CA SER A 316 15.63 -18.15 7.14
C SER A 316 15.61 -19.30 8.14
N ILE A 317 16.62 -20.19 8.12
CA ILE A 317 16.75 -21.29 9.09
C ILE A 317 16.86 -20.76 10.52
N ASN A 318 17.75 -19.77 10.74
CA ASN A 318 17.92 -19.18 12.06
C ASN A 318 16.63 -18.52 12.56
N CYS A 319 15.88 -17.86 11.67
CA CYS A 319 14.59 -17.29 12.02
C CYS A 319 13.59 -18.37 12.45
N ILE A 320 13.43 -19.45 11.68
CA ILE A 320 12.55 -20.58 12.03
C ILE A 320 12.91 -21.12 13.41
N ASN A 321 14.19 -21.46 13.62
CA ASN A 321 14.65 -22.04 14.88
C ASN A 321 14.46 -21.08 16.07
N ARG A 322 14.70 -19.78 15.87
CA ARG A 322 14.50 -18.76 16.90
C ARG A 322 13.03 -18.64 17.30
N ILE A 323 12.11 -18.66 16.33
CA ILE A 323 10.69 -18.56 16.59
C ILE A 323 10.18 -19.82 17.31
N LEU A 324 10.57 -21.01 16.85
CA LEU A 324 10.15 -22.28 17.46
C LEU A 324 10.66 -22.41 18.90
N ASN A 325 11.95 -22.14 19.14
CA ASN A 325 12.56 -22.26 20.48
C ASN A 325 12.17 -21.11 21.43
N GLY A 326 11.61 -20.02 20.89
CA GLY A 326 11.16 -18.86 21.66
C GLY A 326 9.75 -19.01 22.25
N ASN A 327 8.99 -20.01 21.81
CA ASN A 327 7.62 -20.28 22.28
C ASN A 327 7.57 -21.18 23.54
N ASP A 328 8.71 -21.69 24.01
CA ASP A 328 8.83 -22.52 25.23
C ASP A 328 9.05 -21.70 26.52
N LYS A 329 8.67 -20.42 26.56
CA LYS A 329 8.81 -19.54 27.73
C LYS A 329 7.53 -18.89 28.19
#